data_AF-A0A1G8IFU9-F1
#
_entry.id   AF-A0A1G8IFU9-F1
#
_cell.length_a   1.000
_cell.length_b   1.000
_cell.length_c   1.000
_cell.angle_alpha   90.00
_cell.angle_beta   90.00
_cell.angle_gamma   90.00
#
_symmetry.space_group_name_H-M   'P 1'
#
loop_
_entity.id
_entity.type
_entity.pdbx_description
1 polymer ?
#
loop_
_entity_poly.entity_id
_entity_poly.type
_entity_poly.pdbx_seq_one_letter_code
_entity_poly.pdbx_strand_id
1 'polypeptide(L)'
;MSNIKEGIQYHEEELEDARKHLHALTENCRKMLPKFPEKSPQHTLLLNRIRALEVSYDVLSDPSGKYSEPKKSMESILEPLASIIRKSQKALEKAKPHSPQAKRLERLIKTITISIEHLNLSENRMIK
;
A
#
# COMPACT_ATOMS: atom_id res chain seq x y z
N MET A 1 9.04 -23.34 26.04
CA MET A 1 8.63 -23.49 24.62
C MET A 1 7.31 -22.78 24.44
N SER A 2 7.33 -21.54 23.95
CA SER A 2 6.14 -20.79 23.56
C SER A 2 6.29 -20.42 22.09
N ASN A 3 5.65 -21.24 21.26
CA ASN A 3 5.65 -21.19 19.81
C ASN A 3 4.63 -20.14 19.36
N ILE A 4 5.07 -18.90 19.16
CA ILE A 4 4.28 -17.85 18.51
C ILE A 4 4.78 -17.77 17.06
N LYS A 5 3.97 -18.27 16.12
CA LYS A 5 4.27 -18.23 14.69
C LYS A 5 4.45 -16.78 14.20
N GLU A 6 5.70 -16.46 13.88
CA GLU A 6 6.20 -15.65 12.75
C GLU A 6 5.21 -14.63 12.15
N GLY A 7 5.19 -13.42 12.70
CA GLY A 7 4.76 -12.22 11.98
C GLY A 7 5.98 -11.58 11.32
N ILE A 8 5.84 -11.13 10.07
CA ILE A 8 6.92 -10.43 9.35
C ILE A 8 7.27 -9.17 10.14
N GLN A 9 8.43 -9.16 10.79
CA GLN A 9 8.86 -8.05 11.62
C GLN A 9 9.76 -7.14 10.79
N TYR A 10 9.17 -6.07 10.27
CA TYR A 10 9.92 -4.96 9.68
C TYR A 10 10.60 -4.13 10.76
N HIS A 11 11.76 -3.57 10.46
CA HIS A 11 12.38 -2.60 11.35
C HIS A 11 11.57 -1.29 11.38
N GLU A 12 11.59 -0.56 12.49
CA GLU A 12 10.84 0.70 12.63
C GLU A 12 11.23 1.72 11.55
N GLU A 13 12.51 1.74 11.14
CA GLU A 13 12.97 2.57 10.02
C GLU A 13 12.27 2.23 8.70
N GLU A 14 12.03 0.94 8.43
CA GLU A 14 11.34 0.48 7.22
C GLU A 14 9.86 0.85 7.24
N LEU A 15 9.23 0.74 8.41
CA LEU A 15 7.84 1.16 8.62
C LEU A 15 7.71 2.68 8.46
N GLU A 16 8.65 3.44 9.00
CA GLU A 16 8.68 4.90 8.87
C GLU A 16 8.93 5.35 7.43
N ASP A 17 9.84 4.69 6.70
CA ASP A 17 10.04 4.95 5.27
C ASP A 17 8.77 4.63 4.46
N ALA A 18 8.12 3.51 4.76
CA ALA A 18 6.87 3.12 4.13
C ALA A 18 5.77 4.16 4.39
N ARG A 19 5.57 4.61 5.63
CA ARG A 19 4.61 5.66 5.98
C ARG A 19 4.87 6.97 5.23
N LYS A 20 6.11 7.45 5.22
CA LYS A 20 6.51 8.65 4.46
C LYS A 20 6.23 8.51 2.97
N HIS A 21 6.52 7.33 2.42
CA HIS A 21 6.30 7.08 1.00
C HIS A 21 4.82 6.96 0.65
N LEU A 22 4.00 6.29 1.47
CA LEU A 22 2.53 6.24 1.32
C LEU A 22 1.91 7.64 1.33
N HIS A 23 2.33 8.50 2.27
CA HIS A 23 1.89 9.88 2.32
C HIS A 23 2.23 10.62 1.01
N ALA A 24 3.48 10.52 0.54
CA ALA A 24 3.89 11.15 -0.72
C ALA A 24 3.12 10.60 -1.94
N LEU A 25 2.85 9.30 -2.00
CA LEU A 25 2.07 8.67 -3.07
C LEU A 25 0.61 9.18 -3.07
N THR A 26 0.02 9.30 -1.88
CA THR A 26 -1.34 9.83 -1.69
C THR A 26 -1.44 11.27 -2.17
N GLU A 27 -0.50 12.13 -1.77
CA GLU A 27 -0.45 13.53 -2.20
C GLU A 27 -0.26 13.66 -3.72
N ASN A 28 0.58 12.81 -4.32
CA ASN A 28 0.74 12.78 -5.77
C ASN A 28 -0.56 12.37 -6.48
N CYS A 29 -1.29 11.39 -5.94
CA CYS A 29 -2.60 11.00 -6.48
C CYS A 29 -3.62 12.13 -6.34
N ARG A 30 -3.71 12.80 -5.18
CA ARG A 30 -4.59 13.95 -4.94
C ARG A 30 -4.32 15.09 -5.94
N LYS A 31 -3.05 15.41 -6.20
CA LYS A 31 -2.66 16.43 -7.21
C LYS A 31 -3.00 16.03 -8.65
N MET A 32 -3.09 14.73 -8.95
CA MET A 32 -3.47 14.24 -10.27
C MET A 32 -5.00 14.20 -10.48
N LEU A 33 -5.79 14.12 -9.40
CA LEU A 33 -7.24 13.94 -9.46
C LEU A 33 -7.97 15.01 -10.30
N PRO A 34 -7.67 16.32 -10.18
CA PRO A 34 -8.34 17.36 -10.96
C PRO A 34 -8.09 17.30 -12.48
N LYS A 35 -7.12 16.48 -12.93
CA LYS A 35 -6.80 16.32 -14.36
C LYS A 35 -7.79 15.38 -15.08
N PHE A 36 -8.60 14.64 -14.34
CA PHE A 36 -9.55 13.69 -14.89
C PHE A 36 -10.98 14.19 -14.69
N PRO A 37 -11.86 14.05 -15.70
CA PRO A 37 -13.27 14.39 -15.53
C PRO A 37 -13.88 13.62 -14.36
N GLU A 38 -14.72 14.29 -13.58
CA GLU A 38 -15.43 13.65 -12.48
C GLU A 38 -16.21 12.43 -12.99
N LYS A 39 -16.23 11.34 -12.22
CA LYS A 39 -16.88 10.06 -12.54
C LYS A 39 -16.30 9.32 -13.76
N SER A 40 -15.23 9.82 -14.39
CA SER A 40 -14.50 9.05 -15.40
C SER A 40 -13.83 7.81 -14.78
N PRO A 41 -13.55 6.75 -15.56
CA PRO A 41 -12.84 5.58 -15.07
C PRO A 41 -11.49 5.92 -14.41
N GLN A 42 -10.75 6.90 -14.96
CA GLN A 42 -9.48 7.35 -14.43
C GLN A 42 -9.64 8.07 -13.08
N HIS A 43 -10.67 8.90 -12.95
CA HIS A 43 -11.00 9.58 -11.70
C HIS A 43 -11.38 8.57 -10.60
N THR A 44 -12.28 7.63 -10.90
CA THR A 44 -12.69 6.57 -9.96
C THR A 44 -11.52 5.68 -9.56
N LEU A 45 -10.68 5.28 -10.52
CA LEU A 45 -9.48 4.50 -10.25
C LEU A 45 -8.52 5.22 -9.28
N LEU A 46 -8.38 6.54 -9.44
CA LEU A 46 -7.49 7.33 -8.61
C LEU A 46 -8.04 7.53 -7.19
N LEU A 47 -9.36 7.71 -7.05
CA LEU A 47 -10.03 7.70 -5.74
C LEU A 47 -9.83 6.37 -5.00
N ASN A 48 -10.00 5.24 -5.69
CA ASN A 48 -9.79 3.92 -5.10
C ASN A 48 -8.35 3.73 -4.62
N ARG A 49 -7.37 4.25 -5.37
CA ARG A 49 -5.96 4.24 -4.96
C ARG A 49 -5.69 5.14 -3.76
N ILE A 50 -6.23 6.36 -3.75
CA ILE A 50 -6.10 7.28 -2.60
C ILE A 50 -6.62 6.58 -1.34
N ARG A 51 -7.83 6.04 -1.40
CA ARG A 51 -8.42 5.28 -0.30
C ARG A 51 -7.52 4.14 0.17
N ALA A 52 -7.03 3.32 -0.74
CA ALA A 52 -6.18 2.19 -0.39
C ALA A 52 -4.85 2.60 0.25
N LEU A 53 -4.25 3.70 -0.20
CA LEU A 53 -3.01 4.25 0.35
C LEU A 53 -3.22 4.86 1.75
N GLU A 54 -4.34 5.53 1.98
CA GLU A 54 -4.72 6.09 3.28
C GLU A 54 -4.96 4.99 4.31
N VAL A 55 -5.76 3.98 3.95
CA VAL A 55 -5.97 2.80 4.80
C VAL A 55 -4.65 2.10 5.12
N SER A 56 -3.77 1.96 4.13
CA SER A 56 -2.44 1.38 4.35
C SER A 56 -1.61 2.20 5.34
N TYR A 57 -1.66 3.53 5.24
CA TYR A 57 -0.96 4.42 6.16
C TYR A 57 -1.48 4.28 7.59
N ASP A 58 -2.80 4.27 7.76
CA ASP A 58 -3.44 4.14 9.08
C ASP A 58 -3.07 2.82 9.75
N VAL A 59 -3.09 1.72 8.99
CA VAL A 59 -2.71 0.39 9.48
C VAL A 59 -1.24 0.34 9.92
N LEU A 60 -0.33 0.98 9.18
CA LEU A 60 1.09 1.07 9.58
C LEU A 60 1.34 2.06 10.73
N SER A 61 0.35 2.88 11.07
CA SER A 61 0.43 3.89 12.12
C SER A 61 -0.32 3.50 13.40
N ASP A 62 -1.00 2.34 13.41
CA ASP A 62 -1.72 1.81 14.56
C ASP A 62 -1.05 0.52 15.10
N PRO A 63 -0.09 0.65 16.04
CA PRO A 63 0.53 -0.49 16.71
C PRO A 63 -0.47 -1.37 17.46
N SER A 64 -1.63 -0.82 17.83
CA SER A 64 -2.64 -1.54 18.60
C SER A 64 -3.50 -2.47 17.73
N GLY A 65 -3.44 -2.32 16.40
CA GLY A 65 -4.20 -3.13 15.45
C GLY A 65 -5.71 -3.02 15.64
N LYS A 66 -6.19 -1.87 16.13
CA LYS A 66 -7.61 -1.55 16.32
C LYS A 66 -8.25 -0.99 15.05
N TYR A 67 -7.46 -0.74 14.00
CA TYR A 67 -7.97 -0.42 12.68
C TYR A 67 -8.99 -1.46 12.21
N SER A 68 -10.24 -1.02 12.07
CA SER A 68 -11.40 -1.86 11.74
C SER A 68 -12.10 -1.28 10.51
N GLU A 69 -11.59 -1.58 9.32
CA GLU A 69 -12.40 -1.50 8.10
C GLU A 69 -13.30 -2.73 8.02
N PRO A 70 -14.59 -2.59 7.64
CA PRO A 70 -15.45 -3.74 7.42
C PRO A 70 -14.81 -4.73 6.43
N LYS A 71 -14.89 -6.04 6.70
CA LYS A 71 -14.29 -7.07 5.82
C LYS A 71 -14.66 -6.93 4.33
N LYS A 72 -15.92 -6.57 4.05
CA LYS A 72 -16.42 -6.32 2.68
C LYS A 72 -15.69 -5.16 1.96
N SER A 73 -15.00 -4.31 2.71
CA SER A 73 -14.16 -3.21 2.24
C SER A 73 -12.74 -3.65 1.87
N MET A 74 -12.24 -4.76 2.43
CA MET A 74 -10.83 -5.14 2.33
C MET A 74 -10.41 -5.51 0.91
N GLU A 75 -11.22 -6.27 0.18
CA GLU A 75 -10.96 -6.57 -1.24
C GLU A 75 -10.84 -5.30 -2.08
N SER A 76 -11.68 -4.30 -1.81
CA SER A 76 -11.65 -3.01 -2.51
C SER A 76 -10.41 -2.17 -2.20
N ILE A 77 -9.72 -2.48 -1.10
CA ILE A 77 -8.44 -1.88 -0.70
C ILE A 77 -7.27 -2.65 -1.31
N LEU A 78 -7.29 -3.98 -1.22
CA LEU A 78 -6.20 -4.86 -1.66
C LEU A 78 -6.01 -4.86 -3.19
N GLU A 79 -7.10 -4.86 -3.96
CA GLU A 79 -7.04 -4.88 -5.43
C GLU A 79 -6.25 -3.70 -6.03
N PRO A 80 -6.52 -2.44 -5.65
CA PRO A 80 -5.69 -1.30 -6.08
C PRO A 80 -4.20 -1.47 -5.77
N LEU A 81 -3.86 -1.97 -4.57
CA LEU A 81 -2.48 -2.17 -4.13
C LEU A 81 -1.79 -3.28 -4.92
N ALA A 82 -2.45 -4.41 -5.12
CA ALA A 82 -1.96 -5.52 -5.95
C ALA A 82 -1.73 -5.07 -7.39
N SER A 83 -2.62 -4.24 -7.95
CA SER A 83 -2.40 -3.65 -9.28
C SER A 83 -1.18 -2.71 -9.31
N ILE A 84 -0.89 -1.96 -8.25
CA ILE A 84 0.29 -1.09 -8.18
C ILE A 84 1.55 -1.95 -8.23
N ILE A 85 1.63 -3.03 -7.44
CA ILE A 85 2.76 -3.96 -7.44
C ILE A 85 2.96 -4.56 -8.83
N ARG A 86 1.92 -5.19 -9.41
CA ARG A 86 2.01 -5.85 -10.73
C ARG A 86 2.52 -4.91 -11.82
N LYS A 87 2.00 -3.67 -11.86
CA LYS A 87 2.44 -2.67 -12.84
C LYS A 87 3.86 -2.17 -12.59
N SER A 88 4.24 -2.04 -11.32
CA SER A 88 5.58 -1.58 -10.93
C SER A 88 6.63 -2.63 -11.19
N GLN A 89 6.35 -3.91 -10.93
CA GLN A 89 7.20 -5.04 -11.28
C GLN A 89 7.41 -5.10 -12.80
N LYS A 90 6.34 -4.97 -13.58
CA LYS A 90 6.45 -4.97 -15.05
C LYS A 90 7.27 -3.80 -15.59
N ALA A 91 7.20 -2.65 -14.93
CA ALA A 91 8.02 -1.49 -15.27
C ALA A 91 9.48 -1.69 -14.84
N LEU A 92 9.73 -2.35 -13.71
CA LEU A 92 11.07 -2.63 -13.20
C LEU A 92 11.82 -3.61 -14.10
N GLU A 93 11.17 -4.64 -14.63
CA GLU A 93 11.73 -5.56 -15.64
C GLU A 93 12.30 -4.83 -16.86
N LYS A 94 11.72 -3.69 -17.22
CA LYS A 94 12.11 -2.88 -18.38
C LYS A 94 13.09 -1.76 -18.02
N ALA A 95 13.30 -1.50 -16.73
CA ALA A 95 14.13 -0.41 -16.28
C ALA A 95 15.61 -0.77 -16.39
N LYS A 96 16.46 0.23 -16.68
CA LYS A 96 17.92 0.03 -16.63
C LYS A 96 18.33 -0.34 -15.19
N PRO A 97 19.11 -1.41 -14.98
CA PRO A 97 19.60 -1.79 -13.65
C PRO A 97 20.28 -0.61 -12.94
N HIS A 98 20.05 -0.49 -11.63
CA HIS A 98 20.58 0.57 -10.75
C HIS A 98 20.22 2.02 -11.13
N SER A 99 19.35 2.22 -12.13
CA SER A 99 18.87 3.56 -12.49
C SER A 99 18.02 4.18 -11.38
N PRO A 100 17.91 5.52 -11.33
CA PRO A 100 16.99 6.19 -10.41
C PRO A 100 15.55 5.69 -10.53
N GLN A 101 15.11 5.34 -11.75
CA GLN A 101 13.79 4.77 -12.00
C GLN A 101 13.65 3.38 -11.35
N ALA A 102 14.64 2.49 -11.51
CA ALA A 102 14.64 1.17 -10.89
C ALA A 102 14.55 1.29 -9.36
N LYS A 103 15.40 2.13 -8.75
CA LYS A 103 15.37 2.39 -7.30
C LYS A 103 14.02 2.90 -6.80
N ARG A 104 13.37 3.79 -7.56
CA ARG A 104 12.04 4.31 -7.22
C ARG A 104 10.96 3.22 -7.30
N LEU A 105 11.03 2.36 -8.31
CA LEU A 105 10.09 1.25 -8.47
C LEU A 105 10.28 0.19 -7.39
N GLU A 106 11.52 -0.15 -7.04
CA GLU A 106 11.86 -1.05 -5.92
C GLU A 106 11.30 -0.53 -4.60
N ARG A 107 11.52 0.77 -4.30
CA ARG A 107 10.96 1.40 -3.10
C ARG A 107 9.43 1.35 -3.09
N LEU A 108 8.79 1.63 -4.23
CA LEU A 108 7.33 1.55 -4.35
C LEU A 108 6.83 0.14 -4.08
N ILE A 109 7.44 -0.87 -4.71
CA ILE A 109 7.07 -2.27 -4.50
C ILE A 109 7.23 -2.63 -3.01
N LYS A 110 8.36 -2.31 -2.39
CA LYS A 110 8.60 -2.57 -0.96
C LYS A 110 7.54 -1.93 -0.07
N THR A 111 7.26 -0.64 -0.25
CA THR A 111 6.24 0.09 0.53
C THR A 111 4.86 -0.58 0.43
N ILE A 112 4.42 -0.94 -0.78
CA ILE A 112 3.10 -1.54 -0.98
C ILE A 112 3.07 -2.98 -0.46
N THR A 113 4.16 -3.74 -0.58
CA THR A 113 4.25 -5.09 0.01
C THR A 113 4.09 -5.06 1.53
N ILE A 114 4.84 -4.18 2.22
CA ILE A 114 4.71 -3.97 3.68
C ILE A 114 3.25 -3.67 4.04
N SER A 115 2.60 -2.81 3.26
CA SER A 115 1.22 -2.40 3.49
C SER A 115 0.23 -3.57 3.36
N ILE A 116 0.33 -4.35 2.27
CA ILE A 116 -0.53 -5.52 2.03
C ILE A 116 -0.37 -6.56 3.14
N GLU A 117 0.86 -6.82 3.58
CA GLU A 117 1.10 -7.78 4.65
C GLU A 117 0.46 -7.37 5.97
N HIS A 118 0.54 -6.09 6.34
CA HIS A 118 -0.14 -5.59 7.54
C HIS A 118 -1.67 -5.60 7.41
N LEU A 119 -2.20 -5.31 6.22
CA LEU A 119 -3.64 -5.40 5.94
C LEU A 119 -4.15 -6.85 6.03
N ASN A 120 -3.40 -7.82 5.52
CA ASN A 120 -3.74 -9.22 5.66
C ASN A 120 -3.65 -9.69 7.11
N LEU A 121 -2.67 -9.19 7.87
CA LEU A 121 -2.56 -9.48 9.31
C LEU A 121 -3.74 -8.88 10.10
N SER A 122 -4.19 -7.67 9.76
CA SER A 122 -5.35 -7.06 10.41
C SER A 122 -6.65 -7.79 10.06
N GLU A 123 -6.85 -8.19 8.80
CA GLU A 123 -8.00 -9.01 8.40
C GLU A 123 -8.04 -10.35 9.16
N ASN A 124 -6.90 -11.04 9.29
CA ASN A 124 -6.81 -12.30 10.02
C ASN A 124 -7.14 -12.16 11.52
N ARG A 125 -6.90 -10.98 12.13
CA ARG A 125 -7.28 -10.70 13.51
C ARG A 125 -8.79 -10.51 13.68
N MET A 126 -9.51 -10.08 12.64
CA MET A 126 -10.96 -9.89 12.68
C MET A 126 -11.76 -11.20 12.60
N ILE A 127 -11.15 -12.30 12.14
CA ILE A 127 -11.81 -13.60 11.93
C ILE A 127 -11.72 -14.50 13.18
N LYS A 128 -10.88 -14.15 14.16
CA LYS A 128 -10.74 -14.86 15.44
C LYS A 128 -11.65 -14.27 16.51
#